data_AF-A0ABD7RUD9-F1
#
_entry.id   AF-A0ABD7RUD9-F1
#
_cell.length_a   1.000
_cell.length_b   1.000
_cell.length_c   1.000
_cell.angle_alpha   90.00
_cell.angle_beta   90.00
_cell.angle_gamma   90.00
#
_symmetry.space_group_name_H-M   'P 1'
#
loop_
_entity.id
_entity.type
_entity.pdbx_description
1 polymer ?
#
loop_
_entity_poly.entity_id
_entity_poly.type
_entity_poly.pdbx_seq_one_letter_code
_entity_poly.pdbx_strand_id
1 'polypeptide(L)'
;MNSSSCTQRGASLIEVLVALLIFTVGLLGLAAMQLSSLQSTADSGQRSQSVWLMQDFIERMRVNPDSTPTDYFDALEAQSQNCAALPVRMCADYYNPSTAAKVNASECNTAQMAAFDAWEAQCSYAAIANFNTIDARFNSRDFITPPGAGSLVDPNVNGNALVLSLNWQNRSNLTANNQAIATDGATTELRIER
;
A
#
# COMPACT_ATOMS: atom_id res chain seq x y z
N MET A 1 -39.00 12.65 -59.71
CA MET A 1 -38.45 12.81 -58.36
C MET A 1 -39.62 13.14 -57.44
N ASN A 2 -40.13 12.16 -56.69
CA ASN A 2 -41.26 12.38 -55.79
C ASN A 2 -40.73 12.35 -54.35
N SER A 3 -40.59 13.53 -53.75
CA SER A 3 -40.08 13.69 -52.39
C SER A 3 -41.23 13.42 -51.42
N SER A 4 -41.30 12.22 -50.86
CA SER A 4 -42.21 11.90 -49.77
C SER A 4 -41.78 12.68 -48.53
N SER A 5 -42.48 13.76 -48.20
CA SER A 5 -42.31 14.49 -46.94
C SER A 5 -42.90 13.67 -45.79
N CYS A 6 -42.03 13.04 -45.00
CA CYS A 6 -42.43 12.45 -43.72
C CYS A 6 -42.97 13.54 -42.79
N THR A 7 -44.23 13.42 -42.39
CA THR A 7 -44.87 14.28 -41.40
C THR A 7 -44.30 13.98 -40.02
N GLN A 8 -43.55 14.92 -39.46
CA GLN A 8 -43.02 14.86 -38.10
C GLN A 8 -44.18 15.03 -37.10
N ARG A 9 -44.57 13.94 -36.43
CA ARG A 9 -45.47 14.00 -35.28
C ARG A 9 -44.69 14.60 -34.11
N GLY A 10 -45.14 15.74 -33.57
CA GLY A 10 -44.50 16.41 -32.44
C GLY A 10 -44.43 15.51 -31.20
N ALA A 11 -43.40 15.70 -30.37
CA ALA A 11 -43.19 14.92 -29.16
C ALA A 11 -44.32 15.18 -28.13
N SER A 12 -44.85 14.11 -27.54
CA SER A 12 -45.81 14.23 -26.44
C SER A 12 -45.10 14.53 -25.11
N LEU A 13 -45.74 15.27 -24.19
CA LEU A 13 -45.16 15.57 -22.88
C LEU A 13 -44.86 14.29 -22.07
N ILE A 14 -45.66 13.23 -22.27
CA ILE A 14 -45.41 11.92 -21.64
C ILE A 14 -44.18 11.22 -22.22
N GLU A 15 -43.88 11.43 -23.51
CA GLU A 15 -42.76 10.79 -24.21
C GLU A 15 -41.43 11.34 -23.68
N VAL A 16 -41.36 12.66 -23.46
CA VAL A 16 -40.20 13.32 -22.85
C VAL A 16 -40.01 12.88 -21.40
N LEU A 17 -41.09 12.75 -20.62
CA LEU A 17 -41.03 12.27 -19.23
C LEU A 17 -40.49 10.84 -19.13
N VAL A 18 -40.97 9.94 -19.99
CA VAL A 18 -40.48 8.54 -20.03
C VAL A 18 -39.02 8.50 -20.49
N ALA A 19 -38.63 9.29 -21.49
CA ALA A 19 -37.24 9.37 -21.93
C ALA A 19 -36.30 9.86 -20.82
N LEU A 20 -36.70 10.89 -20.06
CA LEU A 20 -35.93 11.39 -18.92
C LEU A 20 -35.85 10.37 -17.77
N LEU A 21 -36.93 9.62 -17.53
CA LEU A 21 -36.93 8.54 -16.53
C LEU A 21 -35.91 7.45 -16.90
N ILE A 22 -35.95 6.96 -18.13
CA ILE A 22 -35.01 5.94 -18.62
C ILE A 22 -33.58 6.48 -18.59
N PHE A 23 -33.38 7.73 -19.00
CA PHE A 23 -32.06 8.38 -19.01
C PHE A 23 -31.46 8.50 -17.60
N THR A 24 -32.23 8.95 -16.62
CA THR A 24 -31.76 9.10 -15.24
C THR A 24 -31.43 7.76 -14.59
N VAL A 25 -32.23 6.71 -14.83
CA VAL A 25 -31.91 5.33 -14.40
C VAL A 25 -30.61 4.84 -15.06
N GLY A 26 -30.43 5.08 -16.36
CA GLY A 26 -29.19 4.75 -17.07
C GLY A 26 -27.97 5.47 -16.50
N LEU A 27 -28.10 6.76 -16.17
CA LEU A 27 -27.02 7.56 -15.60
C LEU A 27 -26.62 7.10 -14.19
N LEU A 28 -27.59 6.69 -13.36
CA LEU A 28 -27.32 6.10 -12.05
C LEU A 28 -26.55 4.79 -12.17
N GLY A 29 -26.88 3.95 -13.16
CA GLY A 29 -26.12 2.74 -13.48
C GLY A 29 -24.67 3.03 -13.86
N LEU A 30 -24.43 4.04 -14.70
CA LEU A 30 -23.09 4.49 -15.08
C LEU A 30 -22.30 5.03 -13.88
N ALA A 31 -22.93 5.82 -13.01
CA ALA A 31 -22.30 6.35 -11.82
C ALA A 31 -21.84 5.24 -10.86
N ALA A 32 -22.67 4.21 -10.66
CA ALA A 32 -22.31 3.04 -9.85
C ALA A 32 -21.11 2.28 -10.43
N MET A 33 -21.08 2.07 -11.76
CA MET A 33 -19.95 1.43 -12.43
C MET A 33 -18.67 2.27 -12.34
N GLN A 34 -18.78 3.60 -12.46
CA GLN A 34 -17.63 4.50 -12.33
C GLN A 34 -17.03 4.42 -10.92
N LEU A 35 -17.86 4.39 -9.87
CA LEU A 35 -17.38 4.23 -8.49
C LEU A 35 -16.67 2.88 -8.28
N SER A 36 -17.22 1.79 -8.83
CA SER A 36 -16.61 0.47 -8.77
C SER A 36 -15.25 0.44 -9.48
N SER A 37 -15.15 1.06 -10.66
CA SER A 37 -13.89 1.18 -11.42
C SER A 37 -12.81 1.95 -10.65
N LEU A 38 -13.19 3.05 -9.98
CA LEU A 38 -12.27 3.82 -9.13
C LEU A 38 -11.76 2.99 -7.95
N GLN A 39 -12.63 2.22 -7.30
CA GLN A 39 -12.23 1.32 -6.20
C GLN A 39 -11.26 0.24 -6.69
N SER A 40 -11.54 -0.39 -7.82
CA SER A 40 -10.66 -1.40 -8.43
C SER A 40 -9.29 -0.81 -8.81
N THR A 41 -9.25 0.43 -9.29
CA THR A 41 -8.00 1.11 -9.63
C THR A 41 -7.17 1.41 -8.39
N ALA A 42 -7.81 1.87 -7.30
CA ALA A 42 -7.13 2.13 -6.04
C ALA A 42 -6.53 0.84 -5.44
N ASP A 43 -7.29 -0.26 -5.43
CA ASP A 43 -6.80 -1.57 -4.97
C ASP A 43 -5.61 -2.07 -5.81
N SER A 44 -5.73 -2.01 -7.14
CA SER A 44 -4.63 -2.38 -8.05
C SER A 44 -3.37 -1.55 -7.80
N GLY A 45 -3.53 -0.26 -7.46
CA GLY A 45 -2.45 0.62 -7.04
C GLY A 45 -1.77 0.16 -5.75
N GLN A 46 -2.55 -0.10 -4.68
CA GLN A 46 -2.02 -0.58 -3.40
C GLN A 46 -1.30 -1.93 -3.55
N ARG A 47 -1.87 -2.85 -4.34
CA ARG A 47 -1.24 -4.14 -4.65
C ARG A 47 0.10 -3.96 -5.38
N SER A 48 0.18 -3.03 -6.32
CA SER A 48 1.42 -2.76 -7.03
C SER A 48 2.50 -2.22 -6.07
N GLN A 49 2.15 -1.25 -5.23
CA GLN A 49 3.07 -0.70 -4.21
C GLN A 49 3.54 -1.77 -3.23
N SER A 50 2.63 -2.67 -2.84
CA SER A 50 2.90 -3.80 -1.95
C SER A 50 3.96 -4.74 -2.52
N VAL A 51 3.84 -5.10 -3.81
CA VAL A 51 4.86 -5.91 -4.50
C VAL A 51 6.20 -5.18 -4.58
N TRP A 52 6.20 -3.87 -4.85
CA TRP A 52 7.43 -3.08 -4.86
C TRP A 52 8.13 -3.08 -3.49
N LEU A 53 7.38 -2.91 -2.40
CA LEU A 53 7.93 -2.97 -1.05
C LEU A 53 8.54 -4.34 -0.73
N MET A 54 7.82 -5.43 -1.03
CA MET A 54 8.33 -6.78 -0.79
C MET A 54 9.61 -7.03 -1.59
N GLN A 55 9.63 -6.61 -2.86
CA GLN A 55 10.81 -6.77 -3.71
C GLN A 55 12.03 -6.01 -3.16
N ASP A 56 11.84 -4.75 -2.75
CA ASP A 56 12.91 -3.95 -2.12
C ASP A 56 13.46 -4.65 -0.87
N PHE A 57 12.57 -5.12 0.00
CA PHE A 57 12.97 -5.81 1.23
C PHE A 57 13.71 -7.12 0.95
N ILE A 58 13.27 -7.91 -0.04
CA ILE A 58 13.93 -9.16 -0.44
C ILE A 58 15.34 -8.89 -0.97
N GLU A 59 15.50 -7.88 -1.82
CA GLU A 59 16.82 -7.55 -2.35
C GLU A 59 17.77 -7.09 -1.24
N ARG A 60 17.28 -6.34 -0.24
CA ARG A 60 18.08 -5.97 0.94
C ARG A 60 18.51 -7.19 1.75
N MET A 61 17.61 -8.15 2.00
CA MET A 61 17.95 -9.42 2.64
C MET A 61 19.00 -10.23 1.86
N ARG A 62 19.01 -10.15 0.53
CA ARG A 62 20.01 -10.81 -0.32
C ARG A 62 21.38 -10.14 -0.25
N VAL A 63 21.41 -8.82 -0.10
CA VAL A 63 22.64 -8.02 0.04
C VAL A 63 23.28 -8.19 1.43
N ASN A 64 22.55 -8.77 2.39
CA ASN A 64 23.06 -9.20 3.70
C ASN A 64 23.28 -10.74 3.74
N PRO A 65 24.34 -11.27 3.13
CA PRO A 65 24.55 -12.72 3.03
C PRO A 65 24.78 -13.39 4.39
N ASP A 66 25.29 -12.66 5.37
CA ASP A 66 25.68 -13.22 6.67
C ASP A 66 24.53 -13.28 7.69
N SER A 67 23.37 -12.68 7.38
CA SER A 67 22.16 -12.81 8.20
C SER A 67 21.38 -14.07 7.85
N THR A 68 20.70 -14.63 8.85
CA THR A 68 19.81 -15.78 8.71
C THR A 68 18.34 -15.37 8.51
N PRO A 69 17.50 -16.27 7.95
CA PRO A 69 16.05 -16.11 7.95
C PRO A 69 15.45 -15.75 9.32
N THR A 70 16.02 -16.32 10.40
CA THR A 70 15.59 -16.07 11.78
C THR A 70 15.93 -14.66 12.24
N ASP A 71 17.09 -14.10 11.86
CA ASP A 71 17.46 -12.73 12.21
C ASP A 71 16.45 -11.71 11.64
N TYR A 72 16.02 -11.91 10.40
CA TYR A 72 14.99 -11.06 9.78
C TYR A 72 13.59 -11.30 10.34
N PHE A 73 13.25 -12.54 10.72
CA PHE A 73 12.01 -12.83 11.43
C PHE A 73 11.93 -12.09 12.77
N ASP A 74 12.96 -12.23 13.61
CA ASP A 74 13.03 -11.58 14.93
C ASP A 74 13.00 -10.05 14.79
N ALA A 75 13.69 -9.50 13.78
CA ALA A 75 13.69 -8.07 13.49
C ALA A 75 12.30 -7.56 13.08
N LEU A 76 11.56 -8.27 12.22
CA LEU A 76 10.22 -7.90 11.79
C LEU A 76 9.21 -7.99 12.93
N GLU A 77 9.26 -9.07 13.72
CA GLU A 77 8.42 -9.25 14.91
C GLU A 77 8.64 -8.13 15.93
N ALA A 78 9.88 -7.69 16.13
CA ALA A 78 10.17 -6.57 17.04
C ALA A 78 9.56 -5.23 16.58
N GLN A 79 9.42 -5.01 15.27
CA GLN A 79 8.88 -3.76 14.70
C GLN A 79 7.36 -3.78 14.48
N SER A 80 6.72 -4.96 14.55
CA SER A 80 5.26 -5.14 14.41
C SER A 80 4.42 -4.20 15.29
N GLN A 81 4.98 -3.72 16.40
CA GLN A 81 4.28 -2.94 17.42
C GLN A 81 4.87 -1.53 17.69
N ASN A 82 6.03 -1.17 17.13
CA ASN A 82 6.81 -0.02 17.61
C ASN A 82 7.36 0.90 16.50
N CYS A 83 6.49 1.46 15.66
CA CYS A 83 6.86 2.51 14.70
C CYS A 83 6.90 3.94 15.30
N ALA A 84 7.01 4.06 16.62
CA ALA A 84 6.96 5.35 17.32
C ALA A 84 8.28 6.14 17.23
N ALA A 85 9.40 5.47 16.96
CA ALA A 85 10.73 6.05 16.94
C ALA A 85 11.47 5.69 15.64
N LEU A 86 12.36 6.59 15.23
CA LEU A 86 13.30 6.37 14.12
C LEU A 86 14.34 5.30 14.50
N PRO A 87 14.95 4.61 13.51
CA PRO A 87 16.05 3.69 13.76
C PRO A 87 17.22 4.41 14.43
N VAL A 88 17.78 3.80 15.48
CA VAL A 88 18.95 4.34 16.19
C VAL A 88 20.19 4.39 15.30
N ARG A 89 20.30 3.44 14.36
CA ARG A 89 21.35 3.38 13.34
C ARG A 89 20.72 3.37 11.96
N MET A 90 21.18 4.27 11.10
CA MET A 90 20.81 4.30 9.70
C MET A 90 21.87 3.54 8.91
N CYS A 91 21.53 2.35 8.44
CA CYS A 91 22.45 1.46 7.73
C CYS A 91 22.46 1.69 6.21
N ALA A 92 21.84 2.78 5.76
CA ALA A 92 21.83 3.23 4.38
C ALA A 92 22.17 4.72 4.30
N ASP A 93 22.79 5.11 3.19
CA ASP A 93 22.98 6.51 2.86
C ASP A 93 21.62 7.21 2.74
N TYR A 94 21.58 8.48 3.13
CA TYR A 94 20.40 9.31 2.97
C TYR A 94 20.77 10.76 2.71
N TYR A 95 19.82 11.50 2.13
CA TYR A 95 19.97 12.94 1.95
C TYR A 95 19.22 13.66 3.06
N ASN A 96 19.88 14.57 3.76
CA ASN A 96 19.24 15.40 4.76
C ASN A 96 18.87 16.77 4.15
N PRO A 97 17.58 17.10 4.00
CA PRO A 97 17.15 18.36 3.41
C PRO A 97 17.44 19.57 4.31
N SER A 98 17.53 19.40 5.63
CA SER A 98 17.82 20.49 6.56
C SER A 98 19.26 21.01 6.46
N THR A 99 20.21 20.13 6.15
CA THR A 99 21.63 20.46 5.96
C THR A 99 22.04 20.51 4.49
N ALA A 100 21.13 20.19 3.57
CA ALA A 100 21.36 20.07 2.14
C ALA A 100 22.56 19.16 1.78
N ALA A 101 22.74 18.07 2.55
CA ALA A 101 23.91 17.21 2.44
C ALA A 101 23.55 15.73 2.41
N LYS A 102 24.38 14.95 1.71
CA LYS A 102 24.41 13.49 1.82
C LYS A 102 24.98 13.11 3.18
N VAL A 103 24.27 12.27 3.92
CA VAL A 103 24.74 11.60 5.11
C VAL A 103 25.06 10.15 4.74
N ASN A 104 26.28 9.72 5.06
CA ASN A 104 26.71 8.35 4.79
C ASN A 104 26.09 7.38 5.79
N ALA A 105 25.91 6.14 5.37
CA ALA A 105 25.48 5.03 6.21
C ALA A 105 26.41 4.88 7.43
N SER A 106 25.82 4.56 8.57
CA SER A 106 26.57 4.13 9.74
C SER A 106 27.14 2.73 9.54
N GLU A 107 28.27 2.43 10.19
CA GLU A 107 28.79 1.07 10.25
C GLU A 107 27.80 0.19 11.03
N CYS A 108 27.18 -0.74 10.32
CA CYS A 108 26.21 -1.70 10.85
C CYS A 108 26.75 -3.11 10.71
N ASN A 109 26.59 -3.92 11.77
CA ASN A 109 26.73 -5.35 11.65
C ASN A 109 25.48 -5.96 10.98
N THR A 110 25.52 -7.26 10.71
CA THR A 110 24.47 -8.00 9.97
C THR A 110 23.11 -7.94 10.66
N ALA A 111 23.07 -8.05 11.99
CA ALA A 111 21.84 -7.94 12.78
C ALA A 111 21.30 -6.50 12.82
N GLN A 112 22.18 -5.50 12.90
CA GLN A 112 21.78 -4.09 12.85
C GLN A 112 21.23 -3.70 11.48
N MET A 113 21.81 -4.26 10.41
CA MET A 113 21.31 -4.10 9.04
C MET A 113 19.91 -4.72 8.91
N ALA A 114 19.71 -5.95 9.40
CA ALA A 114 18.41 -6.60 9.39
C ALA A 114 17.34 -5.81 10.18
N ALA A 115 17.71 -5.26 11.35
CA ALA A 115 16.82 -4.42 12.15
C ALA A 115 16.43 -3.12 11.43
N PHE A 116 17.36 -2.49 10.71
CA PHE A 116 17.11 -1.29 9.92
C PHE A 116 16.20 -1.59 8.72
N ASP A 117 16.50 -2.64 7.96
CA ASP A 117 15.68 -3.06 6.81
C ASP A 117 14.26 -3.44 7.24
N ALA A 118 14.11 -4.20 8.33
CA ALA A 118 12.81 -4.57 8.88
C ALA A 118 12.01 -3.33 9.32
N TRP A 119 12.68 -2.35 9.92
CA TRP A 119 12.04 -1.08 10.26
C TRP A 119 11.60 -0.31 9.00
N GLU A 120 12.44 -0.23 7.95
CA GLU A 120 12.05 0.45 6.70
C GLU A 120 10.87 -0.26 6.01
N ALA A 121 10.79 -1.59 6.12
CA ALA A 121 9.68 -2.36 5.57
C ALA A 121 8.38 -2.18 6.35
N GLN A 122 8.46 -2.09 7.68
CA GLN A 122 7.30 -2.07 8.56
C GLN A 122 6.78 -0.66 8.86
N CYS A 123 7.66 0.31 9.02
CA CYS A 123 7.38 1.64 9.56
C CYS A 123 7.47 2.75 8.51
N SER A 124 6.58 3.72 8.65
CA SER A 124 6.51 4.90 7.78
C SER A 124 7.30 6.05 8.40
N TYR A 125 8.19 6.67 7.63
CA TYR A 125 8.86 7.90 8.03
C TYR A 125 7.84 9.04 8.19
N ALA A 126 6.83 9.10 7.31
CA ALA A 126 5.78 10.14 7.34
C ALA A 126 4.84 10.05 8.55
N ALA A 127 4.73 8.89 9.20
CA ALA A 127 3.83 8.67 10.33
C ALA A 127 4.41 9.09 11.70
N ILE A 128 5.68 9.48 11.76
CA ILE A 128 6.39 9.75 13.03
C ILE A 128 6.26 11.24 13.38
N ALA A 129 5.86 11.55 14.62
CA ALA A 129 5.61 12.92 15.08
C ALA A 129 6.84 13.86 15.06
N ASN A 130 8.06 13.30 15.07
CA ASN A 130 9.33 14.05 15.04
C ASN A 130 9.87 14.24 13.60
N PHE A 131 8.97 14.38 12.62
CA PHE A 131 9.25 14.64 11.21
C PHE A 131 9.87 16.04 10.97
N ASN A 132 10.89 16.44 11.74
CA ASN A 132 11.51 17.76 11.65
C ASN A 132 13.05 17.78 11.45
N THR A 133 13.71 16.62 11.24
CA THR A 133 15.18 16.58 11.06
C THR A 133 15.71 15.65 9.95
N ILE A 134 14.86 14.88 9.24
CA ILE A 134 15.26 13.89 8.19
C ILE A 134 14.40 14.08 6.90
N ASP A 135 13.67 15.17 6.77
CA ASP A 135 12.29 15.19 6.23
C ASP A 135 12.09 15.16 4.70
N ALA A 136 12.77 14.26 4.00
CA ALA A 136 12.37 13.86 2.66
C ALA A 136 12.64 12.40 2.35
N ARG A 137 13.02 11.58 3.35
CA ARG A 137 13.12 10.15 3.13
C ARG A 137 11.71 9.57 3.09
N PHE A 138 11.31 9.19 1.88
CA PHE A 138 10.16 8.34 1.64
C PHE A 138 10.65 7.02 1.11
N ASN A 139 10.01 5.94 1.53
CA ASN A 139 10.22 4.61 0.97
C ASN A 139 8.89 4.05 0.46
N SER A 140 8.93 2.85 -0.14
CA SER A 140 7.71 2.20 -0.65
C SER A 140 6.66 1.95 0.43
N ARG A 141 7.07 1.84 1.70
CA ARG A 141 6.14 1.68 2.82
C ARG A 141 5.29 2.93 3.03
N ASP A 142 5.83 4.14 2.93
CA ASP A 142 5.06 5.39 3.14
C ASP A 142 3.81 5.55 2.24
N PHE A 143 3.76 4.83 1.11
CA PHE A 143 2.64 4.87 0.16
C PHE A 143 1.61 3.75 0.37
N ILE A 144 1.83 2.85 1.33
CA ILE A 144 0.92 1.73 1.62
C ILE A 144 0.13 2.03 2.89
N THR A 145 -1.19 1.86 2.81
CA THR A 145 -2.07 1.98 3.97
C THR A 145 -1.92 0.75 4.87
N PRO A 146 -1.38 0.89 6.10
CA PRO A 146 -1.21 -0.23 7.02
C PRO A 146 -2.54 -0.92 7.37
N PRO A 147 -2.51 -2.19 7.77
CA PRO A 147 -3.67 -2.87 8.36
C PRO A 147 -4.07 -2.19 9.68
N GLY A 148 -5.35 -2.34 10.05
CA GLY A 148 -5.90 -1.68 11.24
C GLY A 148 -5.58 -2.44 12.53
N ALA A 149 -5.21 -3.71 12.38
CA ALA A 149 -4.69 -4.60 13.39
C ALA A 149 -3.64 -5.51 12.72
N GLY A 150 -2.60 -5.90 13.47
CA GLY A 150 -1.52 -6.73 12.95
C GLY A 150 -0.43 -5.96 12.18
N SER A 151 0.52 -6.71 11.62
CA SER A 151 1.69 -6.18 10.92
C SER A 151 1.44 -5.98 9.43
N LEU A 152 2.06 -4.96 8.84
CA LEU A 152 2.10 -4.86 7.37
C LEU A 152 2.87 -6.01 6.78
N VAL A 153 4.08 -6.27 7.27
CA VAL A 153 4.89 -7.42 6.88
C VAL A 153 4.76 -8.45 8.00
N ASP A 154 4.10 -9.56 7.71
CA ASP A 154 3.94 -10.68 8.62
C ASP A 154 4.96 -11.77 8.24
N PRO A 155 6.00 -11.99 9.07
CA PRO A 155 7.01 -12.99 8.81
C PRO A 155 6.56 -14.35 9.33
N ASN A 156 6.89 -15.42 8.60
CA ASN A 156 6.67 -16.79 9.04
C ASN A 156 7.87 -17.66 8.69
N VAL A 157 8.41 -18.38 9.66
CA VAL A 157 9.55 -19.27 9.43
C VAL A 157 9.06 -20.71 9.29
N ASN A 158 9.38 -21.32 8.15
CA ASN A 158 9.13 -22.73 7.88
C ASN A 158 10.47 -23.46 7.68
N GLY A 159 11.09 -23.90 8.77
CA GLY A 159 12.42 -24.48 8.75
C GLY A 159 13.48 -23.43 8.40
N ASN A 160 14.18 -23.59 7.27
CA ASN A 160 15.18 -22.62 6.79
C ASN A 160 14.62 -21.59 5.80
N ALA A 161 13.30 -21.61 5.55
CA ALA A 161 12.63 -20.67 4.65
C ALA A 161 11.93 -19.56 5.45
N LEU A 162 12.10 -18.31 5.00
CA LEU A 162 11.33 -17.16 5.47
C LEU A 162 10.20 -16.91 4.47
N VAL A 163 8.97 -17.05 4.92
CA VAL A 163 7.77 -16.67 4.18
C VAL A 163 7.34 -15.30 4.66
N LEU A 164 7.14 -14.38 3.72
CA LEU A 164 6.67 -13.03 4.03
C LEU A 164 5.28 -12.82 3.43
N SER A 165 4.36 -12.39 4.27
CA SER A 165 3.00 -12.04 3.89
C SER A 165 2.82 -10.55 4.07
N LEU A 166 2.48 -9.82 2.99
CA LEU A 166 2.18 -8.40 3.09
C LEU A 166 0.67 -8.19 3.20
N ASN A 167 0.24 -7.50 4.25
CA ASN A 167 -1.15 -7.19 4.56
C ASN A 167 -1.38 -5.68 4.45
N TRP A 168 -2.33 -5.22 3.64
CA TRP A 168 -2.69 -3.80 3.52
C TRP A 168 -4.21 -3.58 3.48
N GLN A 169 -4.66 -2.39 3.86
CA GLN A 169 -6.09 -2.06 3.82
C GLN A 169 -6.54 -1.65 2.42
N ASN A 170 -7.71 -2.16 2.03
CA ASN A 170 -8.51 -1.62 0.92
C ASN A 170 -9.70 -0.81 1.41
N ARG A 171 -10.04 0.24 0.66
CA ARG A 171 -11.12 1.18 1.01
C ARG A 171 -12.53 0.58 0.90
N SER A 172 -12.68 -0.65 0.41
CA SER A 172 -13.97 -1.31 0.13
C SER A 172 -14.66 -1.94 1.35
N ASN A 173 -13.95 -2.18 2.45
CA ASN A 173 -14.52 -2.85 3.64
C ASN A 173 -14.39 -2.00 4.93
N LEU A 174 -14.84 -0.75 4.88
CA LEU A 174 -15.09 0.02 6.09
C LEU A 174 -16.46 -0.37 6.64
N THR A 175 -16.52 -0.87 7.87
CA THR A 175 -17.81 -0.99 8.58
C THR A 175 -18.41 0.40 8.84
N ALA A 176 -19.71 0.46 9.14
CA ALA A 176 -20.47 1.70 9.38
C ALA A 176 -19.87 2.67 10.43
N ASN A 177 -18.85 2.25 11.19
CA ASN A 177 -18.12 3.05 12.18
C ASN A 177 -16.72 3.48 11.72
N ASN A 178 -16.38 3.38 10.42
CA ASN A 178 -15.04 3.67 9.88
C ASN A 178 -13.91 2.87 10.56
N GLN A 179 -14.21 1.69 11.12
CA GLN A 179 -13.19 0.81 11.71
C GLN A 179 -12.88 -0.34 10.75
N ALA A 180 -11.57 -0.57 10.58
CA ALA A 180 -11.06 -1.67 9.79
C ALA A 180 -11.44 -3.01 10.45
N ILE A 181 -11.95 -3.95 9.66
CA ILE A 181 -12.16 -5.32 10.14
C ILE A 181 -10.76 -5.93 10.34
N ALA A 182 -10.53 -6.58 11.48
CA ALA A 182 -9.22 -7.11 11.90
C ALA A 182 -8.62 -8.19 10.97
N THR A 183 -9.33 -8.56 9.90
CA THR A 183 -8.98 -9.63 8.95
C THR A 183 -8.97 -9.16 7.48
N ASP A 184 -9.07 -7.85 7.22
CA ASP A 184 -9.33 -7.29 5.88
C ASP A 184 -8.07 -6.86 5.10
N GLY A 185 -6.94 -7.52 5.39
CA GLY A 185 -5.75 -7.39 4.56
C GLY A 185 -5.96 -8.15 3.24
N ALA A 186 -5.86 -7.49 2.10
CA ALA A 186 -5.46 -8.24 0.91
C ALA A 186 -4.03 -8.73 1.18
N THR A 187 -3.84 -10.04 1.21
CA THR A 187 -2.53 -10.65 1.53
C THR A 187 -1.84 -11.04 0.24
N THR A 188 -0.61 -10.57 0.03
CA THR A 188 0.30 -11.17 -0.96
C THR A 188 1.35 -11.96 -0.21
N GLU A 189 1.38 -13.27 -0.45
CA GLU A 189 2.41 -14.16 0.11
C GLU A 189 3.55 -14.31 -0.90
N LEU A 190 4.79 -14.09 -0.44
CA LEU A 190 6.00 -14.45 -1.17
C LEU A 190 6.87 -15.33 -0.28
N ARG A 191 7.28 -16.47 -0.83
CA ARG A 191 8.13 -17.44 -0.14
C ARG A 191 9.57 -17.26 -0.58
N ILE A 192 10.47 -17.17 0.40
CA ILE A 192 11.90 -17.06 0.17
C ILE A 192 12.56 -18.30 0.78
N GLU A 193 13.22 -19.07 -0.05
CA GLU A 193 14.02 -20.21 0.36
C GLU A 193 15.49 -19.84 0.21
N ARG A 194 16.28 -20.10 1.26
CA ARG A 194 17.73 -19.96 1.23
C ARG A 194 18.37 -21.33 1.43
#